data_AF-A0AAW0AVQ2-F1
#
_entry.id   AF-A0AAW0AVQ2-F1
#
_cell.length_a   1.000
_cell.length_b   1.000
_cell.length_c   1.000
_cell.angle_alpha   90.00
_cell.angle_beta   90.00
_cell.angle_gamma   90.00
#
_symmetry.space_group_name_H-M   'P 1'
#
loop_
_entity.id
_entity.type
_entity.pdbx_description
1 polymer ?
#
loop_
_entity_poly.entity_id
_entity_poly.type
_entity_poly.pdbx_seq_one_letter_code
_entity_poly.pdbx_strand_id
1 'polypeptide(L)'
;MAKSKGPKKHQTRPRKRTWARKEKKDRRNLKLWAEGARESILSPHLPGYLDALERGWRAERDYVRDVCNEFHAQISWRLADDEEPDEPLPEYDPMVTPAVEELDDEETAAKRSRVETLNARINRWLKYRAKKVRRPTTRDRTQDPWGLLLAKLSGIKSPPKARQGFQQYMHEAYDTEIRPVVEARWKAELVEADGVTLKTGKGPNAPFRAQVARELYQELSDEEREGLMKRAKDEAAAQREEYLQKMKGPPSKTPKDRQICIDNLGTFMTEVLKGVYEYTGLSSFVVFGGPIPVYDGDLRTFPVAYGRNLEPMPSHFPQWAKPRFGRDVLDFMRDWLKTAYTPQQCAEAALPKDNADDDDDPLSRAKYRIDAVDDWSGDSGDSGDDSESSSGSTSGSGTDSESGSSSSDSDSETEPEEEIRSTKQRARDAERRKERRKASDKAKTAK
;
A
#
# COMPACT_ATOMS: atom_id res chain seq x y z
N MET A 1 40.67 16.88 38.01
CA MET A 1 39.52 17.67 38.51
C MET A 1 38.33 17.50 37.56
N ALA A 2 37.40 16.60 37.86
CA ALA A 2 36.24 16.32 37.02
C ALA A 2 35.14 17.36 37.27
N LYS A 3 34.78 18.13 36.24
CA LYS A 3 33.69 19.12 36.30
C LYS A 3 32.33 18.40 36.28
N SER A 4 31.73 18.27 37.45
CA SER A 4 30.34 17.83 37.65
C SER A 4 29.39 18.72 36.83
N LYS A 5 28.76 18.16 35.79
CA LYS A 5 27.71 18.83 35.02
C LYS A 5 26.41 18.73 35.82
N GLY A 6 26.03 19.83 36.49
CA GLY A 6 24.78 19.91 37.24
C GLY A 6 23.54 19.60 36.37
N PRO A 7 22.46 19.12 37.00
CA PRO A 7 21.25 18.67 36.31
C PRO A 7 20.62 19.80 35.50
N LYS A 8 20.45 19.57 34.20
CA LYS A 8 19.74 20.50 33.31
C LYS A 8 18.28 20.59 33.78
N LYS A 9 17.89 21.74 34.34
CA LYS A 9 16.48 22.06 34.65
C LYS A 9 15.68 21.96 33.35
N HIS A 10 14.88 20.90 33.20
CA HIS A 10 13.90 20.81 32.13
C HIS A 10 12.91 21.95 32.29
N GLN A 11 13.03 22.99 31.47
CA GLN A 11 12.00 24.02 31.33
C GLN A 11 10.71 23.32 30.89
N THR A 12 9.76 23.21 31.80
CA THR A 12 8.42 22.71 31.51
C THR A 12 7.82 23.60 30.43
N ARG A 13 7.61 23.05 29.23
CA ARG A 13 6.94 23.75 28.14
C ARG A 13 5.61 24.32 28.67
N PRO A 14 5.28 25.59 28.38
CA PRO A 14 4.05 26.20 28.85
C PRO A 14 2.87 25.32 28.44
N ARG A 15 2.04 24.95 29.41
CA ARG A 15 0.82 24.16 29.18
C ARG A 15 0.00 24.85 28.09
N LYS A 16 -0.37 24.10 27.05
CA LYS A 16 -1.21 24.61 25.96
C LYS A 16 -2.48 25.19 26.59
N ARG A 17 -2.77 26.46 26.31
CA ARG A 17 -4.01 27.11 26.74
C ARG A 17 -5.19 26.27 26.27
N THR A 18 -5.92 25.68 27.22
CA THR A 18 -7.20 25.02 26.97
C THR A 18 -8.24 26.13 26.81
N TRP A 19 -8.69 26.35 25.58
CA TRP A 19 -9.80 27.26 25.35
C TRP A 19 -11.06 26.62 25.92
N ALA A 20 -11.70 27.31 26.88
CA ALA A 20 -12.99 26.88 27.39
C ALA A 20 -13.96 26.74 26.22
N ARG A 21 -14.63 25.59 26.20
CA ARG A 21 -15.54 25.26 25.12
C ARG A 21 -16.82 26.07 25.29
N LYS A 22 -17.23 26.80 24.25
CA LYS A 22 -18.50 27.54 24.27
C LYS A 22 -19.68 26.57 24.41
N GLU A 23 -20.68 27.00 25.17
CA GLU A 23 -21.97 26.31 25.28
C GLU A 23 -22.60 26.13 23.89
N LYS A 24 -23.44 25.11 23.71
CA LYS A 24 -23.99 24.74 22.40
C LYS A 24 -24.77 25.90 21.77
N LYS A 25 -25.55 26.62 22.59
CA LYS A 25 -26.35 27.79 22.22
C LYS A 25 -25.50 28.98 21.72
N ASP A 26 -24.28 29.13 22.22
CA ASP A 26 -23.36 30.22 21.84
C ASP A 26 -22.52 29.93 20.59
N ARG A 27 -22.62 28.72 20.03
CA ARG A 27 -21.84 28.31 18.86
C ARG A 27 -22.52 28.84 17.61
N ARG A 28 -21.95 29.91 17.04
CA ARG A 28 -22.33 30.40 15.70
C ARG A 28 -22.08 29.39 14.58
N ASN A 29 -21.24 28.38 14.82
CA ASN A 29 -20.99 27.31 13.86
C ASN A 29 -21.70 26.04 14.27
N LEU A 30 -22.24 25.32 13.28
CA LEU A 30 -22.79 23.96 13.45
C LEU A 30 -21.69 22.92 13.67
N LYS A 31 -20.52 23.34 14.15
CA LYS A 31 -19.43 22.43 14.46
C LYS A 31 -19.83 21.68 15.72
N LEU A 32 -19.84 20.35 15.64
CA LEU A 32 -20.21 19.48 16.76
C LEU A 32 -21.71 19.59 17.10
N TRP A 33 -22.54 19.81 16.07
CA TRP A 33 -24.01 19.83 16.19
C TRP A 33 -24.59 18.51 16.71
N ALA A 34 -23.96 17.39 16.33
CA ALA A 34 -24.39 16.06 16.71
C ALA A 34 -23.99 15.66 18.14
N GLU A 35 -23.37 16.53 18.95
CA GLU A 35 -23.03 16.14 20.34
C GLU A 35 -24.26 15.85 21.19
N GLY A 36 -24.08 14.99 22.19
CA GLY A 36 -25.11 14.53 23.12
C GLY A 36 -25.85 13.32 22.55
N ALA A 37 -27.17 13.26 22.76
CA ALA A 37 -28.02 12.19 22.28
C ALA A 37 -27.92 11.95 20.76
N ARG A 38 -27.66 12.98 19.95
CA ARG A 38 -27.48 12.79 18.49
C ARG A 38 -26.25 11.94 18.15
N GLU A 39 -25.19 12.01 18.96
CA GLU A 39 -23.97 11.24 18.73
C GLU A 39 -24.14 9.81 19.24
N SER A 40 -24.94 9.59 20.29
CA SER A 40 -25.26 8.23 20.75
C SER A 40 -26.08 7.46 19.71
N ILE A 41 -26.95 8.14 18.95
CA ILE A 41 -27.67 7.54 17.80
C ILE A 41 -26.71 7.24 16.65
N LEU A 42 -25.89 8.23 16.24
CA LEU A 42 -25.10 8.10 15.01
C LEU A 42 -23.81 7.28 15.16
N SER A 43 -23.24 7.17 16.37
CA SER A 43 -21.95 6.49 16.58
C SER A 43 -21.99 4.97 16.34
N PRO A 44 -23.01 4.23 16.81
CA PRO A 44 -23.17 2.81 16.52
C PRO A 44 -23.24 2.48 15.03
N HIS A 45 -23.70 3.42 14.20
CA HIS A 45 -23.81 3.25 12.74
C HIS A 45 -22.50 3.40 11.97
N LEU A 46 -21.42 3.81 12.64
CA LEU A 46 -20.16 4.07 11.97
C LEU A 46 -19.51 2.82 11.36
N PRO A 47 -19.48 1.64 12.03
CA PRO A 47 -18.98 0.41 11.41
C PRO A 47 -19.80 -0.04 10.20
N GLY A 48 -21.14 -0.03 10.29
CA GLY A 48 -22.00 -0.41 9.17
C GLY A 48 -21.89 0.55 7.98
N TYR A 49 -21.73 1.85 8.24
CA TYR A 49 -21.47 2.85 7.19
C TYR A 49 -20.10 2.61 6.50
N LEU A 50 -19.08 2.19 7.25
CA LEU A 50 -17.76 1.86 6.67
C LEU A 50 -17.83 0.63 5.77
N ASP A 51 -18.53 -0.41 6.20
CA ASP A 51 -18.78 -1.63 5.42
C ASP A 51 -19.59 -1.32 4.14
N ALA A 52 -20.65 -0.51 4.25
CA ALA A 52 -21.41 -0.02 3.10
C ALA A 52 -20.55 0.77 2.10
N LEU A 53 -19.59 1.58 2.59
CA LEU A 53 -18.61 2.26 1.73
C LEU A 53 -17.68 1.29 0.97
N GLU A 54 -17.41 0.09 1.49
CA GLU A 54 -16.57 -0.93 0.84
C GLU A 54 -17.35 -1.65 -0.26
N ARG A 55 -18.64 -1.89 -0.04
CA ARG A 55 -19.55 -2.47 -1.04
C ARG A 55 -19.92 -1.52 -2.19
N GLY A 56 -19.68 -0.21 -2.02
CA GLY A 56 -19.83 0.80 -3.06
C GLY A 56 -21.00 1.77 -2.86
N TRP A 57 -21.20 2.67 -3.83
CA TRP A 57 -22.05 3.85 -3.65
C TRP A 57 -23.55 3.56 -3.43
N ARG A 58 -24.07 2.47 -3.98
CA ARG A 58 -25.48 2.07 -3.79
C ARG A 58 -25.73 1.64 -2.35
N ALA A 59 -24.88 0.74 -1.84
CA ALA A 59 -24.92 0.29 -0.46
C ALA A 59 -24.71 1.47 0.52
N GLU A 60 -23.78 2.39 0.24
CA GLU A 60 -23.60 3.61 1.02
C GLU A 60 -24.91 4.42 1.11
N ARG A 61 -25.56 4.65 -0.03
CA ARG A 61 -26.78 5.47 -0.11
C ARG A 61 -27.93 4.82 0.64
N ASP A 62 -28.13 3.52 0.47
CA ASP A 62 -29.19 2.77 1.13
C ASP A 62 -28.97 2.75 2.64
N TYR A 63 -27.73 2.51 3.11
CA TYR A 63 -27.39 2.56 4.53
C TYR A 63 -27.62 3.95 5.14
N VAL A 64 -27.20 5.02 4.46
CA VAL A 64 -27.44 6.40 4.94
C VAL A 64 -28.93 6.72 5.04
N ARG A 65 -29.76 6.19 4.12
CA ARG A 65 -31.22 6.35 4.19
C ARG A 65 -31.76 5.71 5.45
N ASP A 66 -31.32 4.50 5.78
CA ASP A 66 -31.79 3.76 6.96
C ASP A 66 -31.39 4.48 8.25
N VAL A 67 -30.16 4.98 8.34
CA VAL A 67 -29.69 5.82 9.48
C VAL A 67 -30.51 7.11 9.60
N CYS A 68 -30.88 7.74 8.47
CA CYS A 68 -31.73 8.93 8.51
C CYS A 68 -33.14 8.58 9.00
N ASN A 69 -33.71 7.45 8.59
CA ASN A 69 -35.03 6.99 9.04
C ASN A 69 -35.03 6.74 10.56
N GLU A 70 -34.02 6.05 11.09
CA GLU A 70 -33.84 5.85 12.52
C GLU A 70 -33.70 7.18 13.28
N PHE A 71 -32.87 8.09 12.76
CA PHE A 71 -32.66 9.40 13.37
C PHE A 71 -33.97 10.20 13.46
N HIS A 72 -34.78 10.22 12.41
CA HIS A 72 -36.07 10.94 12.39
C HIS A 72 -37.18 10.23 13.16
N ALA A 73 -37.05 8.94 13.44
CA ALA A 73 -37.95 8.22 14.34
C ALA A 73 -37.71 8.58 15.82
N GLN A 74 -36.45 8.86 16.18
CA GLN A 74 -36.06 9.17 17.56
C GLN A 74 -36.06 10.67 17.88
N ILE A 75 -35.77 11.53 16.88
CA ILE A 75 -35.68 12.97 17.06
C ILE A 75 -36.65 13.69 16.14
N SER A 76 -37.58 14.44 16.74
CA SER A 76 -38.55 15.25 16.00
C SER A 76 -37.83 16.29 15.12
N TRP A 77 -38.30 16.43 13.88
CA TRP A 77 -37.81 17.44 12.95
C TRP A 77 -38.04 18.89 13.44
N ARG A 78 -39.01 19.08 14.35
CA ARG A 78 -39.33 20.37 14.99
C ARG A 78 -38.30 20.78 16.06
N LEU A 79 -37.50 19.84 16.58
CA LEU A 79 -36.52 20.12 17.62
C LEU A 79 -35.37 21.00 17.08
N ALA A 80 -35.02 22.05 17.81
CA ALA A 80 -33.90 22.91 17.46
C ALA A 80 -32.55 22.17 17.57
N ASP A 81 -31.54 22.62 16.84
CA ASP A 81 -30.23 21.94 16.79
C ASP A 81 -29.45 22.02 18.12
N ASP A 82 -29.70 23.06 18.90
CA ASP A 82 -29.09 23.34 20.20
C ASP A 82 -29.82 22.68 21.37
N GLU A 83 -31.06 22.24 21.17
CA GLU A 83 -31.85 21.50 22.15
C GLU A 83 -31.55 20.00 22.06
N GLU A 84 -31.47 19.34 23.21
CA GLU A 84 -31.29 17.89 23.30
C GLU A 84 -32.66 17.23 23.48
N PRO A 85 -32.91 16.09 22.81
CA PRO A 85 -34.14 15.34 23.00
C PRO A 85 -34.22 14.79 24.43
N ASP A 86 -35.44 14.62 24.94
CA ASP A 86 -35.65 14.02 26.26
C ASP A 86 -35.23 12.54 26.23
N GLU A 87 -34.52 12.11 27.27
CA GLU A 87 -34.15 10.70 27.47
C GLU A 87 -35.18 10.02 28.40
N PRO A 88 -35.53 8.74 28.16
CA PRO A 88 -35.00 7.84 27.13
C PRO A 88 -35.57 8.12 25.73
N LEU A 89 -34.73 7.90 24.71
CA LEU A 89 -35.15 7.98 23.31
C LEU A 89 -36.17 6.87 22.98
N PRO A 90 -37.14 7.11 22.09
CA PRO A 90 -38.02 6.06 21.59
C PRO A 90 -37.24 4.89 20.98
N GLU A 91 -37.70 3.66 21.21
CA GLU A 91 -37.14 2.48 20.55
C GLU A 91 -37.44 2.54 19.04
N TYR A 92 -36.41 2.34 18.22
CA TYR A 92 -36.58 2.34 16.76
C TYR A 92 -36.91 0.93 16.28
N ASP A 93 -38.08 0.78 15.66
CA ASP A 93 -38.48 -0.43 14.94
C ASP A 93 -38.48 -0.16 13.43
N PRO A 94 -37.59 -0.79 12.63
CA PRO A 94 -37.51 -0.59 11.19
C PRO A 94 -38.75 -1.09 10.43
N MET A 95 -39.59 -1.93 11.04
CA MET A 95 -40.82 -2.46 10.42
C MET A 95 -42.03 -1.53 10.63
N VAL A 96 -41.96 -0.61 11.60
CA VAL A 96 -43.03 0.34 11.84
C VAL A 96 -43.01 1.42 10.77
N THR A 97 -44.08 1.47 9.97
CA THR A 97 -44.26 2.55 9.00
C THR A 97 -44.57 3.84 9.78
N PRO A 98 -43.83 4.95 9.55
CA PRO A 98 -44.11 6.22 10.21
C PRO A 98 -45.55 6.64 9.97
N ALA A 99 -46.26 7.01 11.04
CA ALA A 99 -47.62 7.54 10.91
C ALA A 99 -47.58 8.78 10.00
N VAL A 100 -48.52 8.84 9.05
CA VAL A 100 -48.68 10.01 8.18
C VAL A 100 -49.26 11.13 9.05
N GLU A 101 -48.42 12.09 9.40
CA GLU A 101 -48.85 13.31 10.09
C GLU A 101 -49.71 14.14 9.13
N GLU A 102 -50.93 14.47 9.53
CA GLU A 102 -51.76 15.46 8.83
C GLU A 102 -51.17 16.85 9.06
N LEU A 103 -50.36 17.31 8.11
CA LEU A 103 -49.68 18.59 8.11
C LEU A 103 -50.30 19.49 7.04
N ASP A 104 -50.37 20.79 7.33
CA ASP A 104 -50.71 21.79 6.31
C ASP A 104 -49.63 21.81 5.21
N ASP A 105 -49.95 22.38 4.04
CA ASP A 105 -49.03 22.48 2.91
C ASP A 105 -47.77 23.28 3.27
N GLU A 106 -47.92 24.34 4.07
CA GLU A 106 -46.80 25.15 4.57
C GLU A 106 -45.89 24.36 5.51
N GLU A 107 -46.49 23.60 6.44
CA GLU A 107 -45.74 22.76 7.37
C GLU A 107 -45.04 21.58 6.66
N THR A 108 -45.68 21.01 5.65
CA THR A 108 -45.11 19.94 4.82
C THR A 108 -43.87 20.42 4.08
N ALA A 109 -43.89 21.64 3.52
CA ALA A 109 -42.73 22.25 2.89
C ALA A 109 -41.61 22.52 3.91
N ALA A 110 -41.95 23.02 5.10
CA ALA A 110 -41.00 23.25 6.18
C ALA A 110 -40.33 21.95 6.67
N LYS A 111 -41.13 20.89 6.90
CA LYS A 111 -40.67 19.55 7.27
C LYS A 111 -39.71 19.00 6.21
N ARG A 112 -40.08 19.08 4.93
CA ARG A 112 -39.24 18.61 3.83
C ARG A 112 -37.89 19.30 3.81
N SER A 113 -37.87 20.63 3.87
CA SER A 113 -36.63 21.42 3.86
C SER A 113 -35.73 21.12 5.08
N ARG A 114 -36.35 20.97 6.26
CA ARG A 114 -35.65 20.65 7.50
C ARG A 114 -35.05 19.25 7.49
N VAL A 115 -35.83 18.24 7.07
CA VAL A 115 -35.39 16.85 6.93
C VAL A 115 -34.25 16.73 5.92
N GLU A 116 -34.36 17.38 4.76
CA GLU A 116 -33.28 17.40 3.77
C GLU A 116 -31.98 18.00 4.32
N THR A 117 -32.10 19.12 5.04
CA THR A 117 -30.97 19.77 5.70
C THR A 117 -30.31 18.86 6.75
N LEU A 118 -31.11 18.15 7.55
CA LEU A 118 -30.63 17.20 8.56
C LEU A 118 -29.98 15.97 7.92
N ASN A 119 -30.58 15.38 6.90
CA ASN A 119 -30.02 14.25 6.15
C ASN A 119 -28.64 14.61 5.57
N ALA A 120 -28.51 15.80 4.98
CA ALA A 120 -27.24 16.29 4.48
C ALA A 120 -26.20 16.49 5.59
N ARG A 121 -26.61 16.78 6.83
CA ARG A 121 -25.71 16.90 7.99
C ARG A 121 -25.31 15.55 8.55
N ILE A 122 -26.24 14.59 8.65
CA ILE A 122 -25.99 13.20 9.06
C ILE A 122 -24.98 12.57 8.10
N ASN A 123 -25.20 12.68 6.79
CA ASN A 123 -24.27 12.18 5.78
C ASN A 123 -22.88 12.83 5.92
N ARG A 124 -22.80 14.16 6.06
CA ARG A 124 -21.52 14.85 6.29
C ARG A 124 -20.84 14.41 7.59
N TRP A 125 -21.60 14.13 8.64
CA TRP A 125 -21.08 13.65 9.92
C TRP A 125 -20.49 12.24 9.78
N LEU A 126 -21.23 11.31 9.15
CA LEU A 126 -20.79 9.95 8.86
C LEU A 126 -19.53 9.96 7.99
N LYS A 127 -19.53 10.70 6.87
CA LYS A 127 -18.34 10.88 6.01
C LYS A 127 -17.13 11.41 6.76
N TYR A 128 -17.33 12.42 7.61
CA TYR A 128 -16.26 12.99 8.40
C TYR A 128 -15.69 11.98 9.40
N ARG A 129 -16.55 11.27 10.13
CA ARG A 129 -16.17 10.25 11.11
C ARG A 129 -15.52 9.04 10.45
N ALA A 130 -16.07 8.56 9.34
CA ALA A 130 -15.50 7.50 8.53
C ALA A 130 -14.09 7.86 8.08
N LYS A 131 -13.87 9.09 7.57
CA LYS A 131 -12.54 9.60 7.22
C LYS A 131 -11.58 9.72 8.41
N LYS A 132 -12.10 9.86 9.64
CA LYS A 132 -11.30 9.90 10.86
C LYS A 132 -10.93 8.53 11.38
N VAL A 133 -11.81 7.53 11.21
CA VAL A 133 -11.58 6.13 11.55
C VAL A 133 -10.68 5.47 10.49
N ARG A 134 -11.04 5.61 9.21
CA ARG A 134 -10.16 5.41 8.05
C ARG A 134 -9.14 6.54 7.96
N ARG A 135 -8.32 6.71 9.00
CA ARG A 135 -7.04 7.37 8.74
C ARG A 135 -6.43 6.54 7.61
N PRO A 136 -6.19 7.13 6.42
CA PRO A 136 -5.59 6.37 5.34
C PRO A 136 -4.36 5.71 5.94
N THR A 137 -4.34 4.38 5.94
CA THR A 137 -3.21 3.55 6.35
C THR A 137 -2.03 4.18 5.65
N THR A 138 -1.30 4.99 6.41
CA THR A 138 -0.29 5.97 5.98
C THR A 138 -0.33 6.42 4.51
N ARG A 139 -0.58 7.72 4.25
CA ARG A 139 -0.38 8.38 2.93
C ARG A 139 0.96 8.08 2.25
N ASP A 140 1.90 7.49 2.96
CA ASP A 140 3.15 7.03 2.43
C ASP A 140 2.93 5.75 1.61
N ARG A 141 2.98 5.89 0.28
CA ARG A 141 2.98 4.75 -0.67
C ARG A 141 4.03 3.69 -0.34
N THR A 142 5.07 4.04 0.43
CA THR A 142 6.09 3.08 0.88
C THR A 142 5.63 2.16 2.00
N GLN A 143 4.53 2.49 2.67
CA GLN A 143 3.94 1.66 3.73
C GLN A 143 2.64 0.99 3.29
N ASP A 144 2.07 1.42 2.16
CA ASP A 144 0.94 0.75 1.55
C ASP A 144 1.38 -0.63 1.02
N PRO A 145 0.86 -1.75 1.56
CA PRO A 145 1.25 -3.09 1.12
C PRO A 145 0.96 -3.30 -0.37
N TRP A 146 -0.11 -2.68 -0.90
CA TRP A 146 -0.42 -2.75 -2.32
C TRP A 146 0.60 -1.99 -3.17
N GLY A 147 0.96 -0.78 -2.75
CA GLY A 147 2.03 0.00 -3.37
C GLY A 147 3.37 -0.74 -3.41
N LEU A 148 3.74 -1.41 -2.32
CA LEU A 148 4.94 -2.25 -2.26
C LEU A 148 4.87 -3.46 -3.19
N LEU A 149 3.70 -4.09 -3.30
CA LEU A 149 3.49 -5.23 -4.19
C LEU A 149 3.63 -4.79 -5.67
N LEU A 150 3.01 -3.67 -6.05
CA LEU A 150 3.15 -3.09 -7.39
C LEU A 150 4.59 -2.64 -7.69
N ALA A 151 5.33 -2.15 -6.70
CA ALA A 151 6.74 -1.80 -6.86
C ALA A 151 7.58 -3.03 -7.28
N LYS A 152 7.31 -4.19 -6.67
CA LYS A 152 7.98 -5.46 -7.04
C LYS A 152 7.68 -5.84 -8.48
N LEU A 153 6.43 -5.68 -8.94
CA LEU A 153 6.05 -5.94 -10.34
C LEU A 153 6.90 -5.09 -11.29
N SER A 154 7.05 -3.80 -11.01
CA SER A 154 7.91 -2.89 -11.80
C SER A 154 9.42 -3.11 -11.68
N GLY A 155 9.86 -4.13 -10.93
CA GLY A 155 11.29 -4.37 -10.68
C GLY A 155 11.95 -3.32 -9.78
N ILE A 156 11.18 -2.42 -9.15
CA ILE A 156 11.71 -1.44 -8.21
C ILE A 156 12.04 -2.16 -6.91
N LYS A 157 13.33 -2.37 -6.68
CA LYS A 157 13.84 -2.97 -5.44
C LYS A 157 13.86 -1.95 -4.32
N SER A 158 13.57 -2.40 -3.10
CA SER A 158 13.75 -1.56 -1.90
C SER A 158 15.20 -1.08 -1.82
N PRO A 159 15.44 0.19 -1.44
CA PRO A 159 16.79 0.72 -1.37
C PRO A 159 17.54 -0.02 -0.25
N PRO A 160 18.82 -0.39 -0.46
CA PRO A 160 19.59 -1.05 0.57
C PRO A 160 19.76 -0.12 1.79
N LYS A 161 20.01 -0.72 2.95
CA LYS A 161 20.37 0.06 4.15
C LYS A 161 21.74 0.70 3.94
N ALA A 162 21.99 1.83 4.62
CA ALA A 162 23.30 2.45 4.65
C ALA A 162 24.35 1.43 5.08
N ARG A 163 25.41 1.30 4.27
CA ARG A 163 26.54 0.42 4.55
C ARG A 163 27.24 0.87 5.82
N GLN A 164 27.82 -0.07 6.56
CA GLN A 164 28.73 0.27 7.65
C GLN A 164 30.05 0.80 7.06
N GLY A 165 30.82 1.58 7.84
CA GLY A 165 32.05 2.21 7.34
C GLY A 165 33.03 1.23 6.69
N PHE A 166 33.29 0.08 7.32
CA PHE A 166 34.16 -0.96 6.75
C PHE A 166 33.59 -1.61 5.48
N GLN A 167 32.27 -1.68 5.31
CA GLN A 167 31.63 -2.20 4.10
C GLN A 167 31.73 -1.21 2.95
N GLN A 168 31.66 0.09 3.25
CA GLN A 168 31.91 1.14 2.27
C GLN A 168 33.38 1.15 1.85
N TYR A 169 34.30 0.98 2.80
CA TYR A 169 35.72 0.81 2.52
C TYR A 169 35.96 -0.40 1.61
N MET A 170 35.34 -1.54 1.92
CA MET A 170 35.39 -2.71 1.07
C MET A 170 34.80 -2.44 -0.31
N HIS A 171 33.76 -1.63 -0.46
CA HIS A 171 33.22 -1.31 -1.77
C HIS A 171 34.13 -0.38 -2.60
N GLU A 172 34.78 0.60 -1.98
CA GLU A 172 35.61 1.59 -2.66
C GLU A 172 37.04 1.09 -2.95
N ALA A 173 37.61 0.27 -2.06
CA ALA A 173 39.04 -0.09 -2.07
C ALA A 173 39.30 -1.61 -2.18
N TYR A 174 38.30 -2.43 -2.57
CA TYR A 174 38.50 -3.88 -2.66
C TYR A 174 39.65 -4.24 -3.58
N ASP A 175 39.60 -3.81 -4.84
CA ASP A 175 40.55 -4.26 -5.86
C ASP A 175 41.96 -3.68 -5.69
N THR A 176 42.08 -2.53 -5.01
CA THR A 176 43.33 -1.79 -4.83
C THR A 176 44.07 -2.17 -3.56
N GLU A 177 43.41 -2.09 -2.39
CA GLU A 177 44.07 -2.21 -1.09
C GLU A 177 43.77 -3.55 -0.40
N ILE A 178 42.51 -4.00 -0.45
CA ILE A 178 42.07 -5.14 0.36
C ILE A 178 42.39 -6.47 -0.32
N ARG A 179 42.12 -6.61 -1.63
CA ARG A 179 42.35 -7.83 -2.41
C ARG A 179 43.78 -8.35 -2.32
N PRO A 180 44.86 -7.54 -2.50
CA PRO A 180 46.22 -8.06 -2.38
C PRO A 180 46.54 -8.55 -0.97
N VAL A 181 46.04 -7.88 0.07
CA VAL A 181 46.24 -8.29 1.47
C VAL A 181 45.47 -9.57 1.78
N VAL A 182 44.23 -9.68 1.30
CA VAL A 182 43.41 -10.90 1.41
C VAL A 182 44.09 -12.07 0.73
N GLU A 183 44.56 -11.91 -0.51
CA GLU A 183 45.23 -12.97 -1.25
C GLU A 183 46.56 -13.39 -0.60
N ALA A 184 47.33 -12.42 -0.10
CA ALA A 184 48.58 -12.70 0.62
C ALA A 184 48.33 -13.46 1.93
N ARG A 185 47.37 -13.01 2.74
CA ARG A 185 47.02 -13.69 4.01
C ARG A 185 46.37 -15.04 3.77
N TRP A 186 45.51 -15.18 2.77
CA TRP A 186 44.89 -16.45 2.40
C TRP A 186 45.95 -17.47 1.93
N LYS A 187 46.93 -17.04 1.13
CA LYS A 187 48.06 -17.89 0.73
C LYS A 187 48.91 -18.30 1.93
N ALA A 188 49.14 -17.40 2.89
CA ALA A 188 49.91 -17.71 4.10
C ALA A 188 49.17 -18.73 4.99
N GLU A 189 47.87 -18.54 5.22
CA GLU A 189 47.05 -19.46 6.03
C GLU A 189 46.94 -20.85 5.38
N LEU A 190 46.86 -20.93 4.05
CA LEU A 190 46.94 -22.19 3.32
C LEU A 190 48.29 -22.91 3.48
N VAL A 191 49.39 -22.17 3.63
CA VAL A 191 50.71 -22.76 3.86
C VAL A 191 50.86 -23.25 5.31
N GLU A 192 50.26 -22.57 6.29
CA GLU A 192 50.34 -22.96 7.71
C GLU A 192 49.41 -24.12 8.09
N ALA A 193 48.20 -24.18 7.52
CA ALA A 193 47.22 -25.20 7.88
C ALA A 193 47.55 -26.60 7.33
N ASP A 194 48.27 -26.67 6.20
CA ASP A 194 48.35 -27.87 5.38
C ASP A 194 49.77 -28.15 4.87
N GLY A 195 50.55 -28.90 5.65
CA GLY A 195 51.60 -29.75 5.07
C GLY A 195 51.07 -30.79 4.06
N VAL A 196 49.75 -30.82 3.81
CA VAL A 196 49.05 -31.70 2.86
C VAL A 196 47.99 -30.89 2.12
N THR A 197 48.18 -30.73 0.81
CA THR A 197 47.36 -29.92 -0.12
C THR A 197 45.84 -30.10 0.00
N LEU A 198 45.12 -29.20 0.70
CA LEU A 198 43.66 -29.09 0.55
C LEU A 198 43.28 -28.47 -0.80
N LYS A 199 42.41 -29.20 -1.50
CA LYS A 199 41.62 -28.89 -2.71
C LYS A 199 41.76 -27.45 -3.25
N THR A 200 42.67 -27.33 -4.20
CA THR A 200 43.16 -26.18 -5.00
C THR A 200 42.14 -25.32 -5.77
N GLY A 201 40.85 -25.32 -5.43
CA GLY A 201 39.82 -24.66 -6.25
C GLY A 201 39.07 -23.49 -5.61
N LYS A 202 39.11 -23.33 -4.29
CA LYS A 202 38.23 -22.36 -3.60
C LYS A 202 39.02 -21.13 -3.16
N GLY A 203 38.65 -19.97 -3.71
CA GLY A 203 39.16 -18.68 -3.28
C GLY A 203 38.75 -18.32 -1.84
N PRO A 204 39.26 -17.20 -1.29
CA PRO A 204 39.00 -16.78 0.08
C PRO A 204 37.50 -16.62 0.35
N ASN A 205 37.03 -17.20 1.46
CA ASN A 205 35.61 -17.15 1.81
C ASN A 205 35.17 -15.70 2.17
N ALA A 206 33.87 -15.43 2.12
CA ALA A 206 33.35 -14.09 2.42
C ALA A 206 33.63 -13.60 3.86
N PRO A 207 33.52 -14.45 4.92
CA PRO A 207 33.88 -14.06 6.28
C PRO A 207 35.34 -13.62 6.44
N PHE A 208 36.29 -14.34 5.84
CA PHE A 208 37.71 -14.02 5.87
C PHE A 208 38.00 -12.66 5.23
N ARG A 209 37.42 -12.40 4.05
CA ARG A 209 37.51 -11.10 3.38
C ARG A 209 36.99 -9.97 4.25
N ALA A 210 35.84 -10.17 4.89
CA ALA A 210 35.26 -9.19 5.79
C ALA A 210 36.11 -8.95 7.05
N GLN A 211 36.79 -9.98 7.58
CA GLN A 211 37.69 -9.84 8.71
C GLN A 211 38.91 -8.99 8.35
N VAL A 212 39.62 -9.33 7.27
CA VAL A 212 40.79 -8.57 6.80
C VAL A 212 40.40 -7.11 6.49
N ALA A 213 39.25 -6.89 5.84
CA ALA A 213 38.76 -5.53 5.58
C ALA A 213 38.45 -4.74 6.86
N ARG A 214 37.97 -5.38 7.94
CA ARG A 214 37.73 -4.72 9.22
C ARG A 214 39.02 -4.32 9.91
N GLU A 215 40.05 -5.16 9.85
CA GLU A 215 41.36 -4.86 10.43
C GLU A 215 42.01 -3.68 9.71
N LEU A 216 42.08 -3.72 8.38
CA LEU A 216 42.58 -2.60 7.56
C LEU A 216 41.76 -1.32 7.80
N TYR A 217 40.43 -1.43 7.93
CA TYR A 217 39.58 -0.28 8.26
C TYR A 217 39.85 0.29 9.66
N GLN A 218 40.29 -0.52 10.62
CA GLN A 218 40.64 -0.04 11.97
C GLN A 218 41.98 0.70 11.99
N GLU A 219 42.90 0.37 11.08
CA GLU A 219 44.19 1.04 10.90
C GLU A 219 44.07 2.42 10.23
N LEU A 220 42.97 2.68 9.50
CA LEU A 220 42.66 4.00 8.93
C LEU A 220 42.50 5.07 10.02
N SER A 221 42.85 6.30 9.66
CA SER A 221 42.67 7.46 10.55
C SER A 221 41.20 7.72 10.88
N ASP A 222 40.94 8.33 12.04
CA ASP A 222 39.57 8.69 12.46
C ASP A 222 38.84 9.53 11.39
N GLU A 223 39.56 10.44 10.74
CA GLU A 223 39.02 11.32 9.70
C GLU A 223 38.58 10.54 8.46
N GLU A 224 39.37 9.56 8.00
CA GLU A 224 39.02 8.70 6.86
C GLU A 224 37.82 7.80 7.19
N ARG A 225 37.79 7.25 8.41
CA ARG A 225 36.69 6.40 8.89
C ARG A 225 35.38 7.17 8.95
N GLU A 226 35.40 8.40 9.45
CA GLU A 226 34.25 9.30 9.43
C GLU A 226 33.83 9.69 8.01
N GLY A 227 34.81 9.96 7.13
CA GLY A 227 34.57 10.25 5.71
C GLY A 227 33.83 9.12 4.99
N LEU A 228 34.28 7.88 5.18
CA LEU A 228 33.64 6.67 4.63
C LEU A 228 32.23 6.46 5.18
N MET A 229 32.02 6.65 6.50
CA MET A 229 30.68 6.59 7.10
C MET A 229 29.74 7.66 6.56
N LYS A 230 30.25 8.86 6.27
CA LYS A 230 29.47 9.94 5.67
C LYS A 230 29.08 9.60 4.22
N ARG A 231 30.03 9.16 3.38
CA ARG A 231 29.74 8.71 2.00
C ARG A 231 28.70 7.58 1.96
N ALA A 232 28.83 6.58 2.84
CA ALA A 232 27.86 5.49 2.94
C ALA A 232 26.44 5.96 3.28
N LYS A 233 26.30 6.99 4.14
CA LYS A 233 25.00 7.59 4.48
C LYS A 233 24.46 8.42 3.33
N ASP A 234 25.29 9.19 2.66
CA ASP A 234 24.92 10.05 1.54
C ASP A 234 24.45 9.21 0.33
N GLU A 235 25.19 8.14 -0.01
CA GLU A 235 24.79 7.17 -1.04
C GLU A 235 23.44 6.50 -0.73
N ALA A 236 23.25 6.04 0.51
CA ALA A 236 22.00 5.41 0.91
C ALA A 236 20.83 6.40 0.95
N ALA A 237 21.08 7.67 1.28
CA ALA A 237 20.09 8.73 1.21
C ALA A 237 19.70 9.02 -0.25
N ALA A 238 20.68 9.11 -1.16
CA ALA A 238 20.45 9.29 -2.59
C ALA A 238 19.62 8.14 -3.19
N GLN A 239 20.01 6.88 -2.92
CA GLN A 239 19.27 5.69 -3.37
C GLN A 239 17.84 5.64 -2.81
N ARG A 240 17.65 6.05 -1.55
CA ARG A 240 16.31 6.15 -0.96
C ARG A 240 15.49 7.24 -1.62
N GLU A 241 16.08 8.38 -1.95
CA GLU A 241 15.39 9.45 -2.66
C GLU A 241 14.98 9.02 -4.07
N GLU A 242 15.88 8.39 -4.82
CA GLU A 242 15.58 7.80 -6.14
C GLU A 242 14.45 6.77 -6.06
N TYR A 243 14.49 5.89 -5.06
CA TYR A 243 13.41 4.93 -4.81
C TYR A 243 12.07 5.63 -4.54
N LEU A 244 12.07 6.65 -3.69
CA LEU A 244 10.86 7.43 -3.37
C LEU A 244 10.33 8.19 -4.59
N GLN A 245 11.22 8.71 -5.43
CA GLN A 245 10.84 9.36 -6.69
C GLN A 245 10.20 8.36 -7.65
N LYS A 246 10.80 7.17 -7.84
CA LYS A 246 10.24 6.08 -8.66
C LYS A 246 8.89 5.59 -8.13
N MET A 247 8.72 5.47 -6.82
CA MET A 247 7.45 5.07 -6.17
C MET A 247 6.33 6.12 -6.28
N LYS A 248 6.69 7.40 -6.28
CA LYS A 248 5.72 8.51 -6.40
C LYS A 248 5.34 8.81 -7.84
N GLY A 249 6.25 8.55 -8.78
CA GLY A 249 6.00 8.72 -10.21
C GLY A 249 4.86 7.86 -10.74
N PRO A 250 4.28 8.23 -11.88
CA PRO A 250 3.41 7.32 -12.63
C PRO A 250 4.23 6.11 -13.11
N PRO A 251 3.60 4.93 -13.32
CA PRO A 251 4.26 3.79 -13.93
C PRO A 251 4.90 4.17 -15.26
N SER A 252 6.14 3.73 -15.48
CA SER A 252 6.82 4.00 -16.73
C SER A 252 6.10 3.35 -17.90
N LYS A 253 5.97 4.10 -19.00
CA LYS A 253 5.35 3.63 -20.24
C LYS A 253 6.38 3.18 -21.29
N THR A 254 7.67 3.20 -20.95
CA THR A 254 8.71 2.78 -21.90
C THR A 254 8.59 1.28 -22.20
N PRO A 255 8.85 0.84 -23.45
CA PRO A 255 8.86 -0.58 -23.81
C PRO A 255 9.73 -1.44 -22.90
N LYS A 256 10.91 -0.93 -22.52
CA LYS A 256 11.86 -1.62 -21.63
C LYS A 256 11.30 -1.85 -20.23
N ASP A 257 10.71 -0.82 -19.62
CA ASP A 257 10.15 -0.95 -18.28
C ASP A 257 8.89 -1.83 -18.29
N ARG A 258 8.10 -1.80 -19.37
CA ARG A 258 6.98 -2.73 -19.57
C ARG A 258 7.45 -4.18 -19.68
N GLN A 259 8.55 -4.45 -20.39
CA GLN A 259 9.10 -5.80 -20.48
C GLN A 259 9.52 -6.32 -19.10
N ILE A 260 10.19 -5.48 -18.29
CA ILE A 260 10.55 -5.83 -16.91
C ILE A 260 9.29 -6.19 -16.10
N CYS A 261 8.21 -5.41 -16.23
CA CYS A 261 6.93 -5.73 -15.60
C CYS A 261 6.37 -7.08 -16.07
N ILE A 262 6.40 -7.35 -17.37
CA ILE A 262 5.92 -8.60 -17.99
C ILE A 262 6.74 -9.80 -17.48
N ASP A 263 8.06 -9.67 -17.43
CA ASP A 263 8.97 -10.73 -16.95
C ASP A 263 8.70 -11.06 -15.47
N ASN A 264 8.42 -10.05 -14.65
CA ASN A 264 8.10 -10.23 -13.23
C ASN A 264 6.65 -10.66 -12.99
N LEU A 265 5.76 -10.56 -13.99
CA LEU A 265 4.32 -10.78 -13.82
C LEU A 265 4.01 -12.22 -13.42
N GLY A 266 4.73 -13.19 -13.98
CA GLY A 266 4.57 -14.61 -13.63
C GLY A 266 4.82 -14.88 -12.15
N THR A 267 5.97 -14.45 -11.63
CA THR A 267 6.32 -14.58 -10.21
C THR A 267 5.35 -13.82 -9.32
N PHE A 268 5.00 -12.58 -9.70
CA PHE A 268 4.04 -11.75 -8.97
C PHE A 268 2.67 -12.42 -8.83
N MET A 269 2.11 -12.91 -9.94
CA MET A 269 0.77 -13.49 -9.95
C MET A 269 0.73 -14.86 -9.29
N THR A 270 1.81 -15.63 -9.36
CA THR A 270 1.88 -16.94 -8.70
C THR A 270 1.69 -16.82 -7.19
N GLU A 271 2.29 -15.82 -6.55
CA GLU A 271 2.10 -15.56 -5.10
C GLU A 271 0.66 -15.16 -4.76
N VAL A 272 0.02 -14.37 -5.62
CA VAL A 272 -1.39 -13.97 -5.44
C VAL A 272 -2.33 -15.19 -5.58
N LEU A 273 -2.15 -15.98 -6.64
CA LEU A 273 -2.97 -17.17 -6.90
C LEU A 273 -2.74 -18.26 -5.85
N LYS A 274 -1.50 -18.38 -5.33
CA LYS A 274 -1.20 -19.24 -4.18
C LYS A 274 -2.00 -18.83 -2.95
N GLY A 275 -2.04 -17.54 -2.62
CA GLY A 275 -2.87 -17.04 -1.52
C GLY A 275 -4.35 -17.35 -1.72
N VAL A 276 -4.90 -17.11 -2.92
CA VAL A 276 -6.30 -17.46 -3.23
C VAL A 276 -6.55 -18.96 -2.98
N TYR A 277 -5.66 -19.82 -3.46
CA TYR A 277 -5.78 -21.26 -3.24
C TYR A 277 -5.70 -21.64 -1.76
N GLU A 278 -4.74 -21.10 -1.00
CA GLU A 278 -4.57 -21.42 0.43
C GLU A 278 -5.79 -20.99 1.27
N TYR A 279 -6.39 -19.84 0.97
CA TYR A 279 -7.55 -19.34 1.72
C TYR A 279 -8.91 -19.89 1.26
N THR A 280 -9.03 -20.32 0.00
CA THR A 280 -10.34 -20.72 -0.58
C THR A 280 -10.41 -22.18 -1.03
N GLY A 281 -9.28 -22.85 -1.19
CA GLY A 281 -9.16 -24.17 -1.81
C GLY A 281 -9.42 -24.18 -3.32
N LEU A 282 -9.68 -23.03 -3.95
CA LEU A 282 -10.02 -22.96 -5.37
C LEU A 282 -8.75 -22.95 -6.24
N SER A 283 -8.71 -23.86 -7.21
CA SER A 283 -7.73 -23.78 -8.30
C SER A 283 -8.06 -22.58 -9.18
N SER A 284 -7.06 -21.76 -9.46
CA SER A 284 -7.23 -20.49 -10.17
C SER A 284 -6.17 -20.28 -11.23
N PHE A 285 -6.53 -19.63 -12.32
CA PHE A 285 -5.60 -19.23 -13.36
C PHE A 285 -6.01 -17.88 -13.94
N VAL A 286 -5.02 -17.16 -14.46
CA VAL A 286 -5.19 -15.87 -15.12
C VAL A 286 -4.45 -15.92 -16.44
N VAL A 287 -5.08 -15.42 -17.50
CA VAL A 287 -4.44 -15.27 -18.82
C VAL A 287 -4.16 -13.80 -19.05
N PHE A 288 -2.90 -13.49 -19.34
CA PHE A 288 -2.47 -12.17 -19.77
C PHE A 288 -2.29 -12.17 -21.27
N GLY A 289 -2.55 -11.03 -21.91
CA GLY A 289 -2.17 -10.84 -23.30
C GLY A 289 -2.17 -9.39 -23.72
N GLY A 290 -1.37 -9.11 -24.75
CA GLY A 290 -1.12 -7.78 -25.27
C GLY A 290 0.15 -7.75 -26.11
N PRO A 291 0.57 -6.55 -26.56
CA PRO A 291 1.82 -6.38 -27.30
C PRO A 291 3.02 -6.61 -26.38
N ILE A 292 3.90 -7.55 -26.74
CA ILE A 292 5.08 -7.92 -25.95
C ILE A 292 6.34 -7.27 -26.53
N PRO A 293 7.02 -6.37 -25.79
CA PRO A 293 8.16 -5.61 -26.32
C PRO A 293 9.31 -6.43 -26.88
N VAL A 294 9.68 -7.55 -26.23
CA VAL A 294 10.78 -8.42 -26.69
C VAL A 294 10.47 -9.17 -27.98
N TYR A 295 9.19 -9.25 -28.36
CA TYR A 295 8.76 -9.87 -29.63
C TYR A 295 8.31 -8.82 -30.63
N ASP A 296 9.04 -7.71 -30.75
CA ASP A 296 8.71 -6.61 -31.68
C ASP A 296 7.29 -6.06 -31.51
N GLY A 297 6.73 -6.13 -30.30
CA GLY A 297 5.37 -5.69 -30.01
C GLY A 297 4.27 -6.62 -30.51
N ASP A 298 4.61 -7.86 -30.90
CA ASP A 298 3.66 -8.88 -31.33
C ASP A 298 2.64 -9.21 -30.22
N LEU A 299 1.40 -9.48 -30.64
CA LEU A 299 0.30 -9.81 -29.72
C LEU A 299 0.45 -11.26 -29.25
N ARG A 300 0.81 -11.42 -27.98
CA ARG A 300 0.94 -12.73 -27.37
C ARG A 300 0.10 -12.86 -26.12
N THR A 301 -0.18 -14.10 -25.78
CA THR A 301 -0.91 -14.51 -24.58
C THR A 301 -0.05 -15.48 -23.79
N PHE A 302 -0.08 -15.36 -22.46
CA PHE A 302 0.56 -16.31 -21.57
C PHE A 302 -0.29 -16.53 -20.30
N PRO A 303 -0.53 -17.80 -19.91
CA PRO A 303 -1.27 -18.11 -18.70
C PRO A 303 -0.34 -18.19 -17.47
N VAL A 304 -0.86 -17.79 -16.32
CA VAL A 304 -0.30 -18.09 -14.99
C VAL A 304 -1.36 -18.85 -14.22
N ALA A 305 -1.01 -20.01 -13.67
CA ALA A 305 -1.98 -20.90 -13.01
C ALA A 305 -1.43 -21.42 -11.68
N TYR A 306 -2.34 -21.62 -10.72
CA TYR A 306 -2.06 -22.26 -9.45
C TYR A 306 -3.14 -23.29 -9.12
N GLY A 307 -2.74 -24.39 -8.47
CA GLY A 307 -3.55 -25.58 -8.30
C GLY A 307 -3.26 -26.65 -9.35
N ARG A 308 -3.45 -27.91 -8.98
CA ARG A 308 -3.16 -29.10 -9.80
C ARG A 308 -4.36 -30.04 -9.81
N ASN A 309 -4.49 -30.83 -10.86
CA ASN A 309 -5.50 -31.88 -10.92
C ASN A 309 -5.11 -33.12 -10.07
N LEU A 310 -6.01 -34.09 -9.97
CA LEU A 310 -5.83 -35.34 -9.22
C LEU A 310 -5.24 -36.49 -10.05
N GLU A 311 -4.64 -36.19 -11.21
CA GLU A 311 -4.01 -37.24 -12.04
C GLU A 311 -2.74 -37.78 -11.36
N PRO A 312 -2.30 -39.01 -11.69
CA PRO A 312 -1.07 -39.59 -11.14
C PRO A 312 0.18 -38.72 -11.33
N MET A 313 0.17 -37.87 -12.37
CA MET A 313 1.13 -36.80 -12.58
C MET A 313 0.38 -35.46 -12.51
N PRO A 314 0.27 -34.86 -11.31
CA PRO A 314 -0.51 -33.64 -11.12
C PRO A 314 -0.04 -32.52 -12.05
N SER A 315 -0.96 -32.06 -12.91
CA SER A 315 -0.69 -31.02 -13.90
C SER A 315 -1.56 -29.79 -13.64
N HIS A 316 -1.02 -28.63 -14.00
CA HIS A 316 -1.78 -27.38 -13.96
C HIS A 316 -2.78 -27.33 -15.12
N PHE A 317 -3.88 -26.58 -14.96
CA PHE A 317 -4.94 -26.49 -15.98
C PHE A 317 -4.44 -26.20 -17.41
N PRO A 318 -3.50 -25.24 -17.65
CA PRO A 318 -2.95 -25.01 -18.99
C PRO A 318 -2.14 -26.17 -19.57
N GLN A 319 -1.58 -27.03 -18.71
CA GLN A 319 -0.74 -28.16 -19.12
C GLN A 319 -1.57 -29.42 -19.36
N TRP A 320 -2.60 -29.63 -18.54
CA TRP A 320 -3.48 -30.80 -18.57
C TRP A 320 -4.05 -31.09 -19.97
N ALA A 321 -4.52 -30.05 -20.66
CA ALA A 321 -5.07 -30.17 -22.01
C ALA A 321 -4.41 -29.17 -22.98
N LYS A 322 -3.06 -29.14 -23.01
CA LYS A 322 -2.28 -28.12 -23.73
C LYS A 322 -2.77 -27.77 -25.16
N PRO A 323 -3.08 -28.73 -26.06
CA PRO A 323 -3.58 -28.39 -27.40
C PRO A 323 -4.94 -27.69 -27.37
N ARG A 324 -5.84 -28.17 -26.50
CA ARG A 324 -7.18 -27.61 -26.33
C ARG A 324 -7.13 -26.24 -25.66
N PHE A 325 -6.30 -26.08 -24.63
CA PHE A 325 -6.12 -24.82 -23.94
C PHE A 325 -5.52 -23.75 -24.87
N GLY A 326 -4.54 -24.13 -25.70
CA GLY A 326 -3.99 -23.26 -26.73
C GLY A 326 -5.08 -22.73 -27.68
N ARG A 327 -5.83 -23.64 -28.30
CA ARG A 327 -6.86 -23.29 -29.28
C ARG A 327 -8.08 -22.57 -28.66
N ASP A 328 -8.65 -23.14 -27.61
CA ASP A 328 -9.95 -22.70 -27.08
C ASP A 328 -9.84 -21.49 -26.15
N VAL A 329 -8.66 -21.25 -25.55
CA VAL A 329 -8.46 -20.15 -24.57
C VAL A 329 -7.46 -19.13 -25.09
N LEU A 330 -6.23 -19.55 -25.42
CA LEU A 330 -5.16 -18.62 -25.78
C LEU A 330 -5.35 -17.97 -27.16
N ASP A 331 -5.75 -18.75 -28.16
CA ASP A 331 -6.00 -18.25 -29.51
C ASP A 331 -7.29 -17.42 -29.57
N PHE A 332 -8.34 -17.86 -28.88
CA PHE A 332 -9.58 -17.07 -28.73
C PHE A 332 -9.30 -15.70 -28.10
N MET A 333 -8.52 -15.64 -27.02
CA MET A 333 -8.10 -14.37 -26.43
C MET A 333 -7.23 -13.56 -27.39
N ARG A 334 -6.32 -14.20 -28.16
CA ARG A 334 -5.48 -13.51 -29.15
C ARG A 334 -6.31 -12.87 -30.25
N ASP A 335 -7.36 -13.53 -30.73
CA ASP A 335 -8.27 -12.97 -31.72
C ASP A 335 -9.02 -11.76 -31.17
N TRP A 336 -9.47 -11.82 -29.91
CA TRP A 336 -10.04 -10.65 -29.24
C TRP A 336 -9.02 -9.50 -29.09
N LEU A 337 -7.76 -9.78 -28.75
CA LEU A 337 -6.71 -8.76 -28.61
C LEU A 337 -6.44 -8.00 -29.90
N LYS A 338 -6.64 -8.61 -31.08
CA LYS A 338 -6.55 -7.91 -32.37
C LYS A 338 -7.59 -6.79 -32.51
N THR A 339 -8.68 -6.84 -31.76
CA THR A 339 -9.70 -5.77 -31.71
C THR A 339 -9.36 -4.69 -30.67
N ALA A 340 -8.54 -5.04 -29.66
CA ALA A 340 -8.18 -4.15 -28.56
C ALA A 340 -6.93 -3.29 -28.84
N TYR A 341 -6.04 -3.74 -29.74
CA TYR A 341 -4.77 -3.07 -30.02
C TYR A 341 -4.62 -2.74 -31.50
N THR A 342 -4.23 -1.49 -31.79
CA THR A 342 -3.92 -1.07 -33.16
C THR A 342 -2.51 -1.50 -33.57
N PRO A 343 -2.23 -1.68 -34.88
CA PRO A 343 -0.88 -1.98 -35.35
C PRO A 343 0.16 -0.93 -34.93
N GLN A 344 -0.25 0.34 -34.83
CA GLN A 344 0.60 1.42 -34.34
C GLN A 344 0.97 1.22 -32.86
N GLN A 345 0.00 0.87 -32.01
CA GLN A 345 0.28 0.60 -30.59
C GLN A 345 1.22 -0.60 -30.41
N CYS A 346 1.09 -1.63 -31.24
CA CYS A 346 2.03 -2.75 -31.26
C CYS A 346 3.44 -2.28 -31.65
N ALA A 347 3.57 -1.48 -32.71
CA ALA A 347 4.86 -0.95 -33.14
C ALA A 347 5.50 -0.02 -32.09
N GLU A 348 4.72 0.82 -31.41
CA GLU A 348 5.20 1.69 -30.32
C GLU A 348 5.61 0.89 -29.07
N ALA A 349 5.09 -0.33 -28.90
CA ALA A 349 5.45 -1.21 -27.80
C ALA A 349 6.73 -2.02 -28.08
N ALA A 350 7.21 -2.07 -29.32
CA ALA A 350 8.43 -2.78 -29.68
C ALA A 350 9.67 -2.17 -29.00
N LEU A 351 10.63 -3.00 -28.61
CA LEU A 351 11.94 -2.52 -28.18
C LEU A 351 12.70 -1.93 -29.38
N PRO A 352 13.46 -0.83 -29.20
CA PRO A 352 14.39 -0.36 -30.23
C PRO A 352 15.38 -1.48 -30.60
N LYS A 353 15.59 -1.71 -31.90
CA LYS A 353 16.49 -2.75 -32.44
C LYS A 353 17.97 -2.36 -32.36
N ASP A 354 18.36 -1.67 -31.29
CA ASP A 354 19.74 -1.22 -31.08
C ASP A 354 20.54 -2.38 -30.48
N ASN A 355 21.28 -3.10 -31.35
CA ASN A 355 22.19 -4.22 -31.11
C ASN A 355 21.52 -5.60 -31.03
N ALA A 356 21.29 -6.19 -32.20
CA ALA A 356 20.66 -7.49 -32.41
C ALA A 356 21.61 -8.71 -32.24
N ASP A 357 22.65 -8.61 -31.41
CA ASP A 357 23.66 -9.69 -31.26
C ASP A 357 23.51 -10.52 -29.96
N ASP A 358 22.50 -10.26 -29.13
CA ASP A 358 22.25 -11.01 -27.89
C ASP A 358 20.97 -11.88 -28.01
N ASP A 359 21.09 -13.09 -28.57
CA ASP A 359 20.03 -14.11 -28.75
C ASP A 359 19.52 -14.78 -27.44
N ASP A 360 19.63 -14.12 -26.29
CA ASP A 360 19.15 -14.65 -25.01
C ASP A 360 17.65 -14.33 -24.83
N ASP A 361 16.74 -15.17 -25.34
CA ASP A 361 15.27 -15.03 -25.16
C ASP A 361 14.91 -15.03 -23.66
N PRO A 362 14.58 -13.88 -23.03
CA PRO A 362 14.37 -13.80 -21.59
C PRO A 362 13.08 -14.52 -21.16
N LEU A 363 12.09 -14.65 -22.06
CA LEU A 363 10.84 -15.34 -21.77
C LEU A 363 10.97 -16.86 -21.86
N SER A 364 12.05 -17.36 -22.47
CA SER A 364 12.42 -18.78 -22.34
C SER A 364 12.77 -19.13 -20.89
N ARG A 365 13.30 -18.19 -20.08
CA ARG A 365 13.53 -18.39 -18.64
C ARG A 365 12.24 -18.35 -17.82
N ALA A 366 11.22 -17.64 -18.30
CA ALA A 366 9.88 -17.63 -17.70
C ALA A 366 9.05 -18.88 -18.08
N LYS A 367 9.50 -19.72 -19.03
CA LYS A 367 8.91 -21.04 -19.26
C LYS A 367 9.18 -21.94 -18.06
N TYR A 368 8.25 -21.90 -17.11
CA TYR A 368 8.05 -22.93 -16.08
C TYR A 368 9.27 -23.24 -15.21
N ARG A 369 10.02 -22.22 -14.77
CA ARG A 369 10.74 -22.33 -13.51
C ARG A 369 9.77 -22.08 -12.34
N ILE A 370 8.68 -22.86 -12.32
CA ILE A 370 8.11 -23.26 -11.04
C ILE A 370 9.16 -24.25 -10.58
N ASP A 371 10.18 -23.77 -9.87
CA ASP A 371 11.03 -24.67 -9.09
C ASP A 371 10.04 -25.61 -8.42
N ALA A 372 10.19 -26.92 -8.66
CA ALA A 372 9.59 -27.89 -7.78
C ALA A 372 10.04 -27.41 -6.41
N VAL A 373 9.13 -26.73 -5.70
CA VAL A 373 9.32 -26.41 -4.30
C VAL A 373 9.46 -27.79 -3.74
N ASP A 374 10.72 -28.19 -3.56
CA ASP A 374 11.12 -29.45 -2.96
C ASP A 374 10.16 -29.61 -1.82
N ASP A 375 9.45 -30.73 -1.91
CA ASP A 375 8.63 -31.30 -0.90
C ASP A 375 9.35 -31.08 0.43
N TRP A 376 9.03 -29.98 1.11
CA TRP A 376 9.38 -29.71 2.49
C TRP A 376 8.48 -30.62 3.32
N SER A 377 8.60 -31.92 3.03
CA SER A 377 8.41 -33.00 3.96
C SER A 377 9.30 -32.63 5.13
N GLY A 378 8.68 -31.98 6.11
CA GLY A 378 9.21 -31.85 7.44
C GLY A 378 9.37 -33.27 7.97
N ASP A 379 10.51 -33.89 7.67
CA ASP A 379 11.13 -34.89 8.52
C ASP A 379 11.69 -34.15 9.74
N SER A 380 10.77 -33.60 10.52
CA SER A 380 11.01 -33.21 11.89
C SER A 380 10.78 -34.46 12.71
N GLY A 381 11.78 -35.36 12.71
CA GLY A 381 11.95 -36.36 13.75
C GLY A 381 12.24 -35.64 15.07
N ASP A 382 11.20 -35.06 15.68
CA ASP A 382 11.24 -34.59 17.05
C ASP A 382 10.76 -35.73 17.95
N SER A 383 11.60 -36.01 18.93
CA SER A 383 11.51 -37.14 19.82
C SER A 383 10.45 -36.85 20.87
N GLY A 384 9.61 -37.84 21.14
CA GLY A 384 8.51 -37.74 22.09
C GLY A 384 8.96 -37.27 23.47
N ASP A 385 8.19 -36.34 24.01
CA ASP A 385 7.96 -36.24 25.45
C ASP A 385 6.46 -35.95 25.65
N ASP A 386 5.85 -36.85 26.40
CA ASP A 386 4.46 -36.89 26.77
C ASP A 386 4.17 -35.78 27.79
N SER A 387 3.19 -34.93 27.51
CA SER A 387 2.60 -34.07 28.55
C SER A 387 1.15 -33.76 28.23
N GLU A 388 0.31 -34.51 28.93
CA GLU A 388 -1.14 -34.39 28.99
C GLU A 388 -1.57 -33.02 29.53
N SER A 389 -2.48 -32.32 28.85
CA SER A 389 -3.47 -31.44 29.51
C SER A 389 -4.57 -30.95 28.56
N SER A 390 -5.71 -31.62 28.68
CA SER A 390 -7.02 -31.05 29.03
C SER A 390 -7.51 -29.74 28.36
N SER A 391 -8.55 -29.93 27.53
CA SER A 391 -9.83 -29.20 27.52
C SER A 391 -9.88 -27.68 27.30
N GLY A 392 -10.61 -27.27 26.25
CA GLY A 392 -11.10 -25.90 26.14
C GLY A 392 -11.88 -25.61 24.85
N SER A 393 -13.02 -26.26 24.68
CA SER A 393 -13.98 -25.99 23.61
C SER A 393 -14.47 -24.53 23.62
N THR A 394 -14.42 -23.84 22.48
CA THR A 394 -15.40 -22.80 22.15
C THR A 394 -15.75 -22.81 20.67
N SER A 395 -16.99 -23.20 20.44
CA SER A 395 -17.80 -23.17 19.24
C SER A 395 -18.15 -21.73 18.81
N GLY A 396 -18.25 -21.52 17.50
CA GLY A 396 -18.88 -20.35 16.86
C GLY A 396 -18.47 -20.30 15.39
N SER A 397 -19.18 -20.93 14.43
CA SER A 397 -20.48 -20.51 13.87
C SER A 397 -20.53 -18.99 13.73
N GLY A 398 -20.47 -18.37 12.56
CA GLY A 398 -20.69 -18.77 11.18
C GLY A 398 -21.24 -17.51 10.47
N THR A 399 -20.94 -17.32 9.19
CA THR A 399 -21.83 -16.83 8.11
C THR A 399 -21.01 -16.34 6.93
N ASP A 400 -21.25 -17.00 5.81
CA ASP A 400 -20.93 -16.64 4.43
C ASP A 400 -21.54 -15.30 4.02
N SER A 401 -20.92 -14.60 3.05
CA SER A 401 -21.61 -13.85 1.99
C SER A 401 -20.64 -13.26 0.96
N GLU A 402 -20.54 -13.97 -0.16
CA GLU A 402 -20.67 -13.51 -1.55
C GLU A 402 -20.00 -12.21 -2.06
N SER A 403 -19.10 -12.45 -3.01
CA SER A 403 -18.55 -11.56 -4.03
C SER A 403 -19.60 -11.10 -5.06
N GLY A 404 -19.53 -9.84 -5.50
CA GLY A 404 -20.36 -9.29 -6.58
C GLY A 404 -19.63 -8.27 -7.45
N SER A 405 -19.15 -8.75 -8.60
CA SER A 405 -19.09 -8.15 -9.95
C SER A 405 -18.93 -6.63 -10.14
N SER A 406 -17.85 -6.29 -10.84
CA SER A 406 -17.61 -5.03 -11.55
C SER A 406 -18.61 -4.79 -12.68
N SER A 407 -19.18 -3.58 -12.76
CA SER A 407 -19.78 -3.03 -13.99
C SER A 407 -19.04 -1.77 -14.39
N SER A 408 -18.41 -1.83 -15.56
CA SER A 408 -17.87 -0.73 -16.34
C SER A 408 -19.01 0.12 -16.91
N ASP A 409 -18.96 1.43 -16.69
CA ASP A 409 -19.59 2.40 -17.59
C ASP A 409 -18.61 3.55 -17.86
N SER A 410 -18.52 3.85 -19.15
CA SER A 410 -17.70 4.86 -19.79
C SER A 410 -18.31 6.26 -19.68
N ASP A 411 -17.46 7.25 -19.99
CA ASP A 411 -17.75 8.63 -20.40
C ASP A 411 -18.22 9.64 -19.34
N SER A 412 -17.30 10.56 -19.00
CA SER A 412 -17.39 11.93 -19.55
C SER A 412 -16.14 12.75 -19.17
N GLU A 413 -15.45 13.28 -20.19
CA GLU A 413 -14.44 14.33 -20.06
C GLU A 413 -15.06 15.58 -19.43
N THR A 414 -14.74 15.88 -18.18
CA THR A 414 -14.77 17.25 -17.66
C THR A 414 -13.85 17.33 -16.45
N GLU A 415 -12.81 18.17 -16.51
CA GLU A 415 -12.35 19.07 -15.42
C GLU A 415 -10.84 19.40 -15.48
N PRO A 416 -10.49 20.62 -15.94
CA PRO A 416 -9.32 21.36 -15.46
C PRO A 416 -9.69 22.44 -14.41
N GLU A 417 -10.94 22.48 -13.90
CA GLU A 417 -11.39 23.59 -13.03
C GLU A 417 -11.01 23.47 -11.55
N GLU A 418 -10.88 22.27 -10.98
CA GLU A 418 -10.55 22.12 -9.54
C GLU A 418 -9.11 22.54 -9.21
N GLU A 419 -8.16 22.35 -10.12
CA GLU A 419 -6.76 22.73 -9.91
C GLU A 419 -6.57 24.27 -9.94
N ILE A 420 -7.38 24.97 -10.75
CA ILE A 420 -7.41 26.43 -10.82
C ILE A 420 -8.06 27.04 -9.56
N ARG A 421 -9.04 26.38 -8.95
CA ARG A 421 -9.65 26.83 -7.69
C ARG A 421 -8.69 26.69 -6.51
N SER A 422 -7.91 25.60 -6.46
CA SER A 422 -6.90 25.36 -5.42
C SER A 422 -5.74 26.39 -5.44
N THR A 423 -5.27 26.76 -6.63
CA THR A 423 -4.18 27.74 -6.80
C THR A 423 -4.62 29.17 -6.44
N LYS A 424 -5.83 29.60 -6.84
CA LYS A 424 -6.40 30.91 -6.46
C LYS A 424 -6.60 31.04 -4.95
N GLN A 425 -6.99 29.97 -4.27
CA GLN A 425 -7.18 29.99 -2.82
C GLN A 425 -5.85 30.10 -2.06
N ARG A 426 -4.80 29.41 -2.52
CA ARG A 426 -3.44 29.53 -1.98
C ARG A 426 -2.85 30.93 -2.16
N ALA A 427 -3.11 31.59 -3.30
CA ALA A 427 -2.67 32.96 -3.55
C ALA A 427 -3.33 33.97 -2.58
N ARG A 428 -4.65 33.86 -2.37
CA ARG A 428 -5.39 34.70 -1.40
C ARG A 428 -4.92 34.51 0.03
N ASP A 429 -4.62 33.27 0.44
CA ASP A 429 -4.10 33.00 1.78
C ASP A 429 -2.68 33.54 1.99
N ALA A 430 -1.83 33.47 0.95
CA ALA A 430 -0.50 34.06 0.98
C ALA A 430 -0.55 35.60 1.10
N GLU A 431 -1.49 36.23 0.40
CA GLU A 431 -1.69 37.68 0.43
C GLU A 431 -2.19 38.15 1.81
N ARG A 432 -3.21 37.50 2.38
CA ARG A 432 -3.67 37.74 3.76
C ARG A 432 -2.56 37.60 4.79
N ARG A 433 -1.63 36.66 4.57
CA ARG A 433 -0.48 36.46 5.48
C ARG A 433 0.55 37.59 5.36
N LYS A 434 0.76 38.15 4.16
CA LYS A 434 1.59 39.34 3.94
C LYS A 434 0.97 40.57 4.59
N GLU A 435 -0.34 40.77 4.46
CA GLU A 435 -1.06 41.89 5.10
C GLU A 435 -0.98 41.83 6.62
N ARG A 436 -1.17 40.64 7.22
CA ARG A 436 -1.04 40.46 8.67
C ARG A 436 0.38 40.75 9.18
N ARG A 437 1.41 40.43 8.39
CA ARG A 437 2.80 40.79 8.71
C ARG A 437 3.00 42.31 8.66
N LYS A 438 2.56 42.96 7.58
CA LYS A 438 2.63 44.43 7.45
C LYS A 438 1.90 45.15 8.59
N ALA A 439 0.72 44.67 8.98
CA ALA A 439 -0.04 45.22 10.10
C ALA A 439 0.69 45.04 11.45
N SER A 440 1.30 43.86 11.66
CA SER A 440 2.10 43.60 12.86
C SER A 440 3.37 44.45 12.93
N ASP A 441 4.01 44.71 11.80
CA ASP A 441 5.24 45.52 11.74
C ASP A 441 4.92 47.00 11.93
N LYS A 442 3.80 47.49 11.38
CA LYS A 442 3.29 48.85 11.61
C LYS A 442 2.88 49.09 13.07
N ALA A 443 2.31 48.07 13.73
CA ALA A 443 1.98 48.16 15.16
C ALA A 443 3.21 48.15 16.07
N LYS A 444 4.35 47.60 15.61
CA LYS A 444 5.62 47.64 16.34
C LYS A 444 6.38 48.94 16.18
N THR A 445 6.26 49.62 15.04
CA THR A 445 6.90 50.93 14.81
C THR A 445 6.11 52.10 15.41
N ALA A 446 4.83 51.91 15.74
CA ALA A 446 4.00 52.92 16.40
C ALA A 446 4.08 52.89 17.94
N LYS A 447 4.90 52.01 18.51
CA LYS A 447 5.29 51.95 19.92
C LYS A 447 6.75 52.34 20.04
#